data_AF-A0A8S9WP65-F1
#
_entry.id   AF-A0A8S9WP65-F1
#
_cell.length_a   1.000
_cell.length_b   1.000
_cell.length_c   1.000
_cell.angle_alpha   90.00
_cell.angle_beta   90.00
_cell.angle_gamma   90.00
#
_symmetry.space_group_name_H-M   'P 1'
#
loop_
_entity.id
_entity.type
_entity.pdbx_description
1 polymer ?
#
loop_
_entity_poly.entity_id
_entity_poly.type
_entity_poly.pdbx_seq_one_letter_code
_entity_poly.pdbx_strand_id
1 'polypeptide(L)'
;MKPPVDIKDIKDFAYITSRKLLNEQGEKSGEVFMWRRKGEDEFNYKLKCPHCAEEQESSVVFKKRPYRVRCSNCDKSIMVEKLGKK
;
A
#
# COMPACT_ATOMS: atom_id res chain seq x y z
N MET A 1 0.81 5.91 10.10
CA MET A 1 1.24 6.87 9.07
C MET A 1 0.09 7.85 8.82
N LYS A 2 0.35 9.13 8.54
CA LYS A 2 -0.71 10.05 8.10
C LYS A 2 -1.09 9.69 6.66
N PRO A 3 -2.38 9.75 6.27
CA PRO A 3 -2.75 9.61 4.88
C PRO A 3 -2.00 10.69 4.08
N PRO A 4 -1.29 10.32 3.00
CA PRO A 4 -0.50 11.26 2.22
C PRO A 4 -1.33 12.26 1.41
N VAL A 5 -2.62 11.99 1.28
CA VAL A 5 -3.60 12.89 0.67
C VAL A 5 -4.55 13.39 1.74
N ASP A 6 -4.87 14.68 1.69
CA ASP A 6 -6.07 15.27 2.29
C ASP A 6 -7.29 14.54 1.72
N ILE A 7 -7.62 13.38 2.28
CA ILE A 7 -8.84 12.63 1.97
C ILE A 7 -9.99 13.43 2.58
N LYS A 8 -10.34 14.54 1.91
CA LYS A 8 -11.48 15.37 2.28
C LYS A 8 -12.78 14.66 1.98
N ASP A 9 -12.81 13.83 0.93
CA ASP A 9 -13.97 13.04 0.58
C ASP A 9 -13.58 11.62 0.11
N ILE A 10 -14.03 10.60 0.84
CA ILE A 10 -13.80 9.18 0.49
C ILE A 10 -14.52 8.84 -0.82
N LYS A 11 -15.54 9.62 -1.22
CA LYS A 11 -16.34 9.38 -2.43
C LYS A 11 -15.55 9.59 -3.73
N ASP A 12 -14.43 10.30 -3.70
CA ASP A 12 -13.57 10.47 -4.87
C ASP A 12 -12.69 9.26 -5.16
N PHE A 13 -12.58 8.33 -4.21
CA PHE A 13 -11.76 7.13 -4.34
C PHE A 13 -12.59 5.95 -4.82
N ALA A 14 -12.14 5.30 -5.89
CA ALA A 14 -12.67 4.02 -6.36
C ALA A 14 -12.18 2.86 -5.49
N TYR A 15 -11.00 3.00 -4.88
CA TYR A 15 -10.42 2.04 -3.96
C TYR A 15 -9.57 2.76 -2.92
N ILE A 16 -9.68 2.33 -1.66
CA ILE A 16 -8.84 2.79 -0.56
C ILE A 16 -8.62 1.64 0.42
N THR A 17 -7.39 1.45 0.87
CA THR A 17 -7.05 0.44 1.88
C THR A 17 -5.84 0.91 2.68
N SER A 18 -5.88 0.66 3.99
CA SER A 18 -4.75 0.86 4.90
C SER A 18 -4.57 -0.39 5.73
N ARG A 19 -3.31 -0.83 5.91
CA ARG A 19 -3.02 -2.02 6.71
C ARG A 19 -1.58 -2.05 7.18
N LYS A 20 -1.38 -2.70 8.31
CA LYS A 20 -0.04 -3.00 8.84
C LYS A 20 0.48 -4.27 8.18
N LEU A 21 1.76 -4.25 7.82
CA LEU A 21 2.49 -5.38 7.25
C LEU A 21 3.37 -5.99 8.32
N LEU A 22 3.43 -7.32 8.33
CA LEU A 22 4.33 -8.06 9.20
C LEU A 22 5.72 -8.11 8.58
N ASN A 23 6.75 -7.96 9.40
CA ASN A 23 8.12 -8.32 9.03
C ASN A 23 8.34 -9.83 9.12
N GLU A 24 9.54 -10.28 8.77
CA GLU A 24 9.98 -11.68 8.89
C GLU A 24 9.90 -12.22 10.33
N GLN A 25 9.87 -11.34 11.33
CA GLN A 25 9.79 -11.68 12.75
C GLN A 25 8.33 -11.76 13.25
N GLY A 26 7.33 -11.51 12.38
CA GLY A 26 5.92 -11.50 12.77
C GLY A 26 5.48 -10.23 13.50
N GLU A 27 6.31 -9.18 13.50
CA GLU A 27 5.99 -7.89 14.09
C GLU A 27 5.37 -6.94 13.06
N LYS A 28 4.38 -6.15 13.48
CA LYS A 28 3.70 -5.15 12.64
C LYS A 28 4.55 -3.88 12.49
N SER A 29 5.74 -4.01 11.91
CA SER A 29 6.68 -2.89 11.69
C SER A 29 6.38 -2.09 10.42
N GLY A 30 5.77 -2.72 9.42
CA GLY A 30 5.42 -2.08 8.15
C GLY A 30 3.98 -1.59 8.10
N GLU A 31 3.70 -0.69 7.17
CA GLU A 31 2.35 -0.19 6.90
C GLU A 31 2.22 0.10 5.42
N VAL A 32 1.12 -0.30 4.80
CA VAL A 32 0.82 0.06 3.42
C VAL A 32 -0.53 0.74 3.35
N PHE A 33 -0.55 1.86 2.66
CA PHE A 33 -1.71 2.68 2.37
C PHE A 33 -1.83 2.74 0.86
N MET A 34 -2.93 2.25 0.29
CA MET A 34 -3.13 2.25 -1.16
C MET A 34 -4.48 2.87 -1.48
N TRP A 35 -4.51 3.68 -2.52
CA TRP A 35 -5.72 4.34 -2.97
C TRP A 35 -5.71 4.53 -4.48
N ARG A 36 -6.91 4.59 -5.05
CA ARG A 36 -7.13 4.84 -6.48
C ARG A 36 -8.32 5.78 -6.59
N ARG A 37 -8.16 6.88 -7.33
CA ARG A 37 -9.26 7.82 -7.59
C ARG A 37 -10.19 7.29 -8.67
N LYS A 38 -11.43 7.77 -8.68
CA LYS A 38 -12.38 7.50 -9.77
C LYS A 38 -11.84 8.15 -11.05
N GLY A 39 -11.79 7.38 -12.13
CA GLY A 39 -11.21 7.83 -13.41
C GLY A 39 -9.71 7.63 -13.56
N GLU A 40 -8.98 7.29 -12.48
CA GLU A 40 -7.59 6.84 -12.58
C GLU A 40 -7.52 5.32 -12.74
N ASP A 41 -6.57 4.84 -13.54
CA ASP A 41 -6.22 3.41 -13.64
C ASP A 41 -5.06 3.03 -12.71
N GLU A 42 -4.24 4.01 -12.32
CA GLU A 42 -3.10 3.82 -11.43
C GLU A 42 -3.54 3.73 -9.96
N PHE A 43 -2.92 2.82 -9.21
CA PHE A 43 -3.04 2.78 -7.76
C PHE A 43 -1.88 3.54 -7.17
N ASN A 44 -2.20 4.61 -6.44
CA ASN A 44 -1.25 5.30 -5.61
C ASN A 44 -1.06 4.50 -4.33
N TYR A 45 0.18 4.38 -3.86
CA TYR A 45 0.45 3.72 -2.61
C TYR A 45 1.60 4.39 -1.85
N LYS A 46 1.46 4.40 -0.54
CA LYS A 46 2.49 4.75 0.41
C LYS A 46 2.79 3.51 1.23
N LEU A 47 4.05 3.09 1.19
CA LEU A 47 4.52 1.87 1.81
C LEU A 47 5.63 2.23 2.79
N LYS A 48 5.38 1.94 4.05
CA LYS A 48 6.41 1.80 5.07
C LYS A 48 6.92 0.37 5.04
N CYS A 49 8.15 0.20 4.60
CA CYS A 49 8.78 -1.11 4.45
C CYS A 49 8.91 -1.80 5.82
N PRO A 50 8.37 -3.02 6.01
CA PRO A 50 8.50 -3.74 7.27
C PRO A 50 9.95 -4.17 7.57
N HIS A 51 10.85 -4.18 6.57
CA HIS A 51 12.22 -4.65 6.71
C HIS A 51 13.22 -3.53 7.00
N CYS A 52 13.18 -2.42 6.25
CA CYS A 52 14.11 -1.30 6.41
C CYS A 52 13.48 -0.07 7.10
N ALA A 53 12.20 -0.14 7.49
CA ALA A 53 11.42 0.95 8.07
C ALA A 53 11.27 2.21 7.21
N GLU A 54 11.82 2.22 5.99
CA GLU A 54 11.74 3.32 5.03
C GLU A 54 10.31 3.55 4.54
N GLU A 55 9.89 4.81 4.49
CA GLU A 55 8.64 5.21 3.86
C GLU A 55 8.90 5.55 2.38
N GLN A 56 8.15 4.92 1.49
CA GLN A 56 8.15 5.26 0.07
C GLN A 56 6.73 5.57 -0.39
N GLU A 57 6.62 6.42 -1.40
CA GLU A 57 5.37 6.74 -2.08
C GLU A 57 5.57 6.59 -3.58
N SER A 58 4.64 5.89 -4.24
CA SER A 58 4.68 5.67 -5.68
C SER A 58 3.29 5.34 -6.21
N SER A 59 3.09 5.50 -7.51
CA SER A 59 1.95 4.94 -8.23
C SER A 59 2.35 3.63 -8.91
N VAL A 60 1.39 2.72 -9.10
CA VAL A 60 1.57 1.51 -9.91
C VAL A 60 0.24 1.04 -10.49
N VAL A 61 0.26 0.60 -11.75
CA VAL A 61 -0.89 -0.04 -12.40
C VAL A 61 -0.91 -1.53 -12.05
N PHE A 62 -1.80 -1.94 -11.16
CA PHE A 62 -1.98 -3.37 -10.88
C PHE A 62 -2.92 -4.02 -11.90
N LYS A 63 -2.36 -4.86 -12.78
CA LYS A 63 -3.14 -5.64 -13.76
C LYS A 63 -3.88 -6.84 -13.14
N LYS A 64 -3.31 -7.49 -12.12
CA LYS A 64 -3.89 -8.69 -11.47
C LYS A 64 -3.45 -8.81 -10.00
N ARG A 65 -4.33 -9.31 -9.13
CA ARG A 65 -4.04 -9.62 -7.71
C ARG A 65 -3.37 -11.00 -7.57
N PRO A 66 -2.53 -11.25 -6.54
CA PRO A 66 -2.19 -10.37 -5.41
C PRO A 66 -1.31 -9.19 -5.81
N TYR A 67 -1.51 -8.06 -5.14
CA TYR A 67 -0.72 -6.86 -5.38
C TYR A 67 0.69 -7.08 -4.79
N ARG A 68 1.74 -6.83 -5.57
CA ARG A 68 3.12 -6.88 -5.09
C ARG A 68 3.73 -5.50 -5.24
N VAL A 69 4.21 -4.95 -4.14
CA VAL A 69 4.96 -3.68 -4.12
C VAL A 69 6.40 -4.00 -3.78
N ARG A 70 7.34 -3.41 -4.50
CA ARG A 70 8.77 -3.58 -4.26
C ARG A 70 9.27 -2.36 -3.49
N CYS A 71 10.03 -2.58 -2.43
CA CYS A 71 10.68 -1.47 -1.74
C CYS A 71 11.86 -0.97 -2.58
N SER A 72 11.92 0.32 -2.90
CA SER A 72 13.03 0.93 -3.65
C SER A 72 14.33 1.00 -2.85
N ASN A 73 14.26 0.89 -1.52
CA ASN A 73 15.44 0.95 -0.64
C ASN A 73 16.11 -0.43 -0.43
N CYS A 74 15.33 -1.47 -0.12
CA CYS A 74 15.88 -2.80 0.17
C CYS A 74 15.55 -3.87 -0.89
N ASP A 75 14.91 -3.49 -2.00
CA ASP A 75 14.49 -4.37 -3.10
C ASP A 75 13.57 -5.54 -2.72
N LYS A 76 13.16 -5.63 -1.45
CA LYS A 76 12.27 -6.69 -0.96
C LYS A 76 10.88 -6.53 -1.56
N SER A 77 10.35 -7.65 -2.02
CA SER A 77 8.99 -7.75 -2.54
C SER A 77 8.00 -7.96 -1.40
N ILE A 78 7.11 -7.00 -1.22
CA ILE A 78 6.10 -7.01 -0.18
C ILE A 78 4.78 -7.42 -0.81
N MET A 79 4.28 -8.58 -0.38
CA MET A 79 3.01 -9.09 -0.86
C MET A 79 1.87 -8.40 -0.13
N VAL A 80 1.05 -7.72 -0.92
CA VAL A 80 -0.19 -7.13 -0.47
C VAL A 80 -1.31 -8.16 -0.74
N GLU A 81 -1.52 -9.09 0.20
CA GLU A 81 -2.61 -10.08 0.20
C GLU A 81 -4.00 -9.46 -0.02
N LYS A 82 -4.92 -10.26 -0.60
CA LYS A 82 -6.30 -9.83 -0.83
C LYS A 82 -7.00 -9.61 0.51
N LEU A 83 -7.89 -8.61 0.60
CA LEU A 83 -8.89 -8.54 1.67
C LEU A 83 -9.74 -9.82 1.58
N GLY A 84 -9.37 -10.85 2.33
CA GLY A 84 -10.23 -12.01 2.56
C GLY A 84 -11.47 -11.53 3.30
N LYS A 85 -12.65 -11.96 2.86
CA LYS A 85 -13.86 -11.81 3.67
C LYS A 85 -13.58 -12.56 4.98
N LYS A 86 -13.49 -11.83 6.10
CA LYS A 86 -13.72 -12.44 7.41
C LYS A 86 -15.20 -12.79 7.52
#